data_AF-A0A2E0UG61-F1
#
_entry.id   AF-A0A2E0UG61-F1
#
_cell.length_a   1.000
_cell.length_b   1.000
_cell.length_c   1.000
_cell.angle_alpha   90.00
_cell.angle_beta   90.00
_cell.angle_gamma   90.00
#
_symmetry.space_group_name_H-M   'P 1'
#
loop_
_entity.id
_entity.type
_entity.pdbx_description
1 polymer ?
#
loop_
_entity_poly.entity_id
_entity_poly.type
_entity_poly.pdbx_seq_one_letter_code
_entity_poly.pdbx_strand_id
1 'polypeptide(L)'
;MKKSMLILAALALTLLAFSLNREIPTSAQEEVDITVLIETADTPEDHLKIAEYYEEQAVMMEKKATLHASMAKAYQGGKMAGMSTHCKNLAKESEASAEQYRTMAAEHKKMAQQKQGQDSQQPQ
;
A
#
# COMPACT_ATOMS: atom_id res chain seq x y z
N MET A 1 58.69 10.60 -2.59
CA MET A 1 57.70 11.11 -3.56
C MET A 1 57.02 10.00 -4.38
N LYS A 2 57.76 9.11 -5.06
CA LYS A 2 57.17 8.05 -5.92
C LYS A 2 56.30 7.02 -5.16
N LYS A 3 56.69 6.63 -3.94
CA LYS A 3 55.93 5.68 -3.10
C LYS A 3 54.65 6.29 -2.50
N SER A 4 54.69 7.57 -2.11
CA SER A 4 53.51 8.30 -1.62
C SER A 4 52.49 8.54 -2.73
N MET A 5 52.93 8.77 -3.97
CA MET A 5 52.05 8.94 -5.13
C MET A 5 51.34 7.64 -5.54
N LEU A 6 51.98 6.48 -5.34
CA LEU A 6 51.35 5.17 -5.57
C LEU A 6 50.30 4.80 -4.49
N ILE A 7 50.49 5.23 -3.24
CA ILE A 7 49.54 4.98 -2.15
C ILE A 7 48.28 5.86 -2.29
N LEU A 8 48.43 7.11 -2.75
CA LEU A 8 47.31 8.01 -3.05
C LEU A 8 46.46 7.53 -4.24
N ALA A 9 47.08 6.93 -5.26
CA ALA A 9 46.36 6.35 -6.39
C ALA A 9 45.56 5.08 -5.99
N ALA A 10 46.08 4.27 -5.07
CA ALA A 10 45.40 3.07 -4.59
C ALA A 10 44.17 3.41 -3.72
N LEU A 11 44.23 4.46 -2.88
CA LEU A 11 43.08 4.90 -2.06
C LEU A 11 41.93 5.49 -2.89
N ALA A 12 42.25 6.21 -3.97
CA ALA A 12 41.25 6.80 -4.86
C ALA A 12 40.48 5.72 -5.65
N LEU A 13 41.14 4.60 -5.99
CA LEU A 13 40.50 3.50 -6.73
C LEU A 13 39.56 2.67 -5.85
N THR A 14 39.85 2.54 -4.56
CA THR A 14 38.97 1.83 -3.60
C THR A 14 37.71 2.62 -3.24
N LEU A 15 37.78 3.96 -3.23
CA LEU A 15 36.61 4.81 -2.96
C LEU A 15 35.62 4.82 -4.13
N LEU A 16 36.09 4.65 -5.37
CA LEU A 16 35.23 4.58 -6.56
C LEU A 16 34.47 3.25 -6.67
N ALA A 17 35.02 2.16 -6.13
CA ALA A 17 34.39 0.84 -6.12
C ALA A 17 33.26 0.70 -5.08
N PHE A 18 33.29 1.48 -3.99
CA PHE A 18 32.25 1.41 -2.95
C PHE A 18 30.93 2.06 -3.37
N SER A 19 30.94 2.94 -4.39
CA SER A 19 29.73 3.60 -4.89
C SER A 19 28.86 2.74 -5.83
N LEU A 20 29.33 1.56 -6.25
CA LEU A 20 28.59 0.69 -7.18
C LEU A 20 27.76 -0.40 -6.50
N ASN A 21 27.91 -0.62 -5.19
CA ASN A 21 27.13 -1.58 -4.41
C ASN A 21 26.07 -0.91 -3.54
N ARG A 22 25.53 0.22 -3.99
CA ARG A 22 24.33 0.78 -3.38
C ARG A 22 23.17 0.01 -3.96
N GLU A 23 22.84 -1.13 -3.36
CA GLU A 23 21.53 -1.75 -3.54
C GLU A 23 20.51 -0.65 -3.24
N ILE A 24 19.91 -0.11 -4.29
CA ILE A 24 18.69 0.68 -4.14
C ILE A 24 17.73 -0.36 -3.56
N PRO A 25 17.22 -0.21 -2.33
CA PRO A 25 16.10 -1.03 -1.90
C PRO A 25 14.96 -0.66 -2.86
N THR A 26 14.83 -1.43 -3.94
CA THR A 26 13.59 -1.54 -4.66
C THR A 26 12.64 -1.99 -3.58
N SER A 27 11.75 -1.09 -3.18
CA SER A 27 10.58 -1.42 -2.38
C SER A 27 9.68 -2.33 -3.22
N ALA A 28 10.16 -3.53 -3.52
CA ALA A 28 9.30 -4.68 -3.65
C ALA A 28 8.78 -4.89 -2.22
N GLN A 29 7.75 -4.13 -1.87
CA GLN A 29 6.84 -4.55 -0.81
C GLN A 29 6.48 -5.98 -1.22
N GLU A 30 6.75 -6.94 -0.35
CA GLU A 30 6.22 -8.28 -0.52
C GLU A 30 4.71 -8.11 -0.71
N GLU A 31 4.23 -8.32 -1.93
CA GLU A 31 2.83 -8.07 -2.26
C GLU A 31 2.02 -9.12 -1.50
N VAL A 32 1.31 -8.68 -0.47
CA VAL A 32 0.43 -9.57 0.29
C VAL A 32 -0.62 -10.10 -0.68
N ASP A 33 -0.55 -11.41 -0.97
CA ASP A 33 -1.60 -12.06 -1.73
C ASP A 33 -2.83 -12.20 -0.83
N ILE A 34 -3.70 -11.19 -0.93
CA ILE A 34 -4.94 -11.14 -0.16
C ILE A 34 -5.83 -12.36 -0.43
N THR A 35 -5.75 -12.97 -1.62
CA THR A 35 -6.56 -14.14 -1.95
C THR A 35 -6.15 -15.34 -1.11
N VAL A 36 -4.84 -15.59 -1.01
CA VAL A 36 -4.29 -16.62 -0.11
C VAL A 36 -4.65 -16.32 1.33
N LEU A 37 -4.50 -15.08 1.78
CA LEU A 37 -4.80 -14.72 3.17
C LEU A 37 -6.28 -14.96 3.51
N ILE A 38 -7.21 -14.65 2.59
CA ILE A 38 -8.65 -14.94 2.75
C ILE A 38 -8.92 -16.44 2.78
N GLU A 39 -8.30 -17.20 1.89
CA GLU A 39 -8.50 -18.65 1.78
C GLU A 39 -8.00 -19.41 3.01
N THR A 40 -6.90 -18.95 3.62
CA THR A 40 -6.24 -19.66 4.71
C THR A 40 -6.50 -19.08 6.10
N ALA A 41 -7.24 -17.97 6.23
CA ALA A 41 -7.46 -17.33 7.53
C ALA A 41 -8.23 -18.24 8.49
N ASP A 42 -7.62 -18.53 9.63
CA ASP A 42 -8.24 -19.34 10.68
C ASP A 42 -8.08 -18.75 12.09
N THR A 43 -7.06 -17.94 12.32
CA THR A 43 -6.86 -17.32 13.63
C THR A 43 -7.50 -15.93 13.70
N PRO A 44 -7.83 -15.41 14.90
CA PRO A 44 -8.19 -14.01 15.06
C PRO A 44 -7.18 -13.05 14.42
N GLU A 45 -5.89 -13.36 14.55
CA GLU A 45 -4.80 -12.58 14.00
C GLU A 45 -4.82 -12.55 12.46
N ASP A 46 -5.17 -13.65 11.79
CA ASP A 46 -5.30 -13.69 10.34
C ASP A 46 -6.44 -12.79 9.86
N HIS A 47 -7.60 -12.85 10.53
CA HIS A 47 -8.71 -11.96 10.19
C HIS A 47 -8.36 -10.48 10.46
N LEU A 48 -7.59 -10.17 11.50
CA LEU A 48 -7.13 -8.80 11.74
C LEU A 48 -6.17 -8.30 10.66
N LYS A 49 -5.27 -9.14 10.14
CA LYS A 49 -4.40 -8.79 8.99
C LYS A 49 -5.21 -8.49 7.74
N ILE A 50 -6.24 -9.28 7.44
CA ILE A 50 -7.14 -9.00 6.29
C ILE A 50 -7.87 -7.67 6.50
N ALA A 51 -8.32 -7.40 7.72
CA ALA A 51 -8.98 -6.13 8.02
C ALA A 51 -8.04 -4.94 7.81
N GLU A 52 -6.78 -5.05 8.24
CA GLU A 52 -5.76 -4.02 8.01
C GLU A 52 -5.53 -3.77 6.52
N TYR A 53 -5.37 -4.85 5.72
CA TYR A 53 -5.27 -4.73 4.26
C TYR A 53 -6.44 -3.94 3.68
N TYR A 54 -7.69 -4.27 4.05
CA TYR A 54 -8.84 -3.55 3.53
C TYR A 54 -8.93 -2.09 4.01
N GLU A 55 -8.48 -1.76 5.22
CA GLU A 55 -8.38 -0.37 5.67
C GLU A 55 -7.35 0.42 4.84
N GLU A 56 -6.20 -0.20 4.50
CA GLU A 56 -5.22 0.42 3.61
C GLU A 56 -5.80 0.67 2.21
N GLN A 57 -6.55 -0.30 1.66
CA GLN A 57 -7.22 -0.14 0.38
C GLN A 57 -8.29 0.97 0.42
N ALA A 58 -9.02 1.09 1.52
CA ALA A 58 -9.97 2.19 1.72
C ALA A 58 -9.27 3.56 1.67
N VAL A 59 -8.17 3.72 2.41
CA VAL A 59 -7.35 4.95 2.41
C VAL A 59 -6.79 5.24 1.02
N MET A 60 -6.37 4.21 0.28
CA MET A 60 -5.91 4.36 -1.10
C MET A 60 -7.03 4.83 -2.03
N MET A 61 -8.26 4.34 -1.86
CA MET A 61 -9.40 4.80 -2.66
C MET A 61 -9.83 6.23 -2.30
N GLU A 62 -9.75 6.64 -1.03
CA GLU A 62 -9.98 8.04 -0.62
C GLU A 62 -8.97 9.01 -1.27
N LYS A 63 -7.70 8.59 -1.37
CA LYS A 63 -6.67 9.34 -2.10
C LYS A 63 -7.01 9.43 -3.60
N LYS A 64 -7.47 8.34 -4.22
CA LYS A 64 -7.92 8.36 -5.62
C LYS A 64 -9.14 9.26 -5.83
N ALA A 65 -10.10 9.24 -4.91
CA ALA A 65 -11.24 10.14 -4.93
C ALA A 65 -10.80 11.61 -4.94
N THR A 66 -9.91 11.98 -4.02
CA THR A 66 -9.35 13.33 -3.93
C THR A 66 -8.59 13.74 -5.19
N LEU A 67 -7.80 12.83 -5.75
CA LEU A 67 -7.09 13.05 -7.00
C LEU A 67 -8.06 13.32 -8.15
N HIS A 68 -9.07 12.47 -8.33
CA HIS A 68 -10.05 12.61 -9.41
C HIS A 68 -10.93 13.85 -9.23
N ALA A 69 -11.29 14.23 -8.00
CA ALA A 69 -11.97 15.49 -7.73
C ALA A 69 -11.11 16.71 -8.15
N SER A 70 -9.80 16.64 -7.88
CA SER A 70 -8.85 17.69 -8.29
C SER A 70 -8.71 17.76 -9.82
N MET A 71 -8.61 16.61 -10.50
CA MET A 71 -8.60 16.54 -11.96
C MET A 71 -9.90 17.08 -12.56
N ALA A 72 -11.04 16.75 -11.97
CA ALA A 72 -12.33 17.26 -12.41
C ALA A 72 -12.37 18.79 -12.40
N LYS A 73 -11.80 19.43 -11.38
CA LYS A 73 -11.65 20.89 -11.29
C LYS A 73 -10.71 21.43 -12.36
N ALA A 74 -9.57 20.78 -12.59
CA ALA A 74 -8.60 21.21 -13.61
C ALA A 74 -9.17 21.17 -15.04
N TYR A 75 -10.07 20.23 -15.34
CA TYR A 75 -10.72 20.13 -16.65
C TYR A 75 -11.87 21.14 -16.86
N GLN A 76 -12.30 21.88 -15.83
CA GLN A 76 -13.41 22.84 -15.96
C GLN A 76 -13.05 23.98 -16.92
N GLY A 77 -13.95 24.28 -17.85
CA GLY A 77 -13.79 25.39 -18.81
C GLY A 77 -12.70 25.19 -19.88
N GLY A 78 -12.02 24.03 -19.89
CA GLY A 78 -11.01 23.69 -20.88
C GLY A 78 -11.58 23.01 -22.12
N LYS A 79 -10.73 22.80 -23.14
CA LYS A 79 -11.08 22.07 -24.38
C LYS A 79 -11.58 20.64 -24.15
N MET A 80 -11.24 20.05 -23.00
CA MET A 80 -11.62 18.71 -22.57
C MET A 80 -12.68 18.73 -21.47
N ALA A 81 -13.63 19.68 -21.50
CA ALA A 81 -14.64 19.85 -20.45
C ALA A 81 -15.43 18.57 -20.10
N GLY A 82 -15.64 17.66 -21.07
CA GLY A 82 -16.26 16.35 -20.82
C GLY A 82 -15.49 15.47 -19.82
N MET A 83 -14.16 15.63 -19.75
CA MET A 83 -13.31 14.94 -18.77
C MET A 83 -13.57 15.42 -17.34
N SER A 84 -14.13 16.62 -17.14
CA SER A 84 -14.55 17.07 -15.82
C SER A 84 -15.62 16.14 -15.24
N THR A 85 -16.66 15.81 -16.03
CA THR A 85 -17.72 14.89 -15.61
C THR A 85 -17.19 13.47 -15.41
N HIS A 86 -16.34 12.99 -16.33
CA HIS A 86 -15.70 11.68 -16.18
C HIS A 86 -14.93 11.57 -14.86
N CYS A 87 -14.10 12.57 -14.53
CA CYS A 87 -13.35 12.57 -13.28
C CYS A 87 -14.25 12.71 -12.04
N LYS A 88 -15.38 13.43 -12.11
CA LYS A 88 -16.36 13.46 -11.01
C LYS A 88 -16.94 12.08 -10.73
N ASN A 89 -17.25 11.33 -11.79
CA ASN A 89 -17.77 9.97 -11.64
C ASN A 89 -16.72 9.05 -11.01
N LEU A 90 -15.47 9.09 -11.50
CA LEU A 90 -14.36 8.32 -10.90
C LEU A 90 -14.11 8.68 -9.43
N ALA A 91 -14.26 9.96 -9.05
CA ALA A 91 -14.14 10.38 -7.66
C ALA A 91 -15.22 9.70 -6.80
N LYS A 92 -16.49 9.76 -7.24
CA LYS A 92 -17.61 9.11 -6.54
C LYS A 92 -17.48 7.59 -6.47
N GLU A 93 -17.04 6.94 -7.55
CA GLU A 93 -16.80 5.49 -7.58
C GLU A 93 -15.67 5.09 -6.62
N SER A 94 -14.64 5.93 -6.50
CA SER A 94 -13.56 5.73 -5.54
C SER A 94 -14.04 5.90 -4.09
N GLU A 95 -14.88 6.90 -3.80
CA GLU A 95 -15.52 7.06 -2.48
C GLU A 95 -16.36 5.84 -2.11
N ALA A 96 -17.22 5.38 -3.01
CA ALA A 96 -18.04 4.19 -2.80
C ALA A 96 -17.17 2.93 -2.58
N SER A 97 -16.08 2.80 -3.33
CA SER A 97 -15.12 1.69 -3.16
C SER A 97 -14.43 1.77 -1.79
N ALA A 98 -14.07 2.96 -1.31
CA ALA A 98 -13.49 3.13 0.03
C ALA A 98 -14.46 2.67 1.12
N GLU A 99 -15.75 3.01 1.02
CA GLU A 99 -16.78 2.55 1.94
C GLU A 99 -16.91 1.03 1.93
N GLN A 100 -16.93 0.40 0.74
CA GLN A 100 -16.99 -1.06 0.61
C GLN A 100 -15.78 -1.74 1.25
N TYR A 101 -14.57 -1.20 1.06
CA TYR A 101 -13.37 -1.70 1.73
C TYR A 101 -13.48 -1.60 3.26
N ARG A 102 -14.01 -0.49 3.80
CA ARG A 102 -14.26 -0.35 5.25
C ARG A 102 -15.28 -1.35 5.76
N THR A 103 -16.33 -1.65 4.98
CA THR A 103 -17.29 -2.70 5.32
C THR A 103 -16.60 -4.06 5.43
N MET A 104 -15.78 -4.45 4.45
CA MET A 104 -15.04 -5.71 4.50
C MET A 104 -14.07 -5.75 5.69
N ALA A 105 -13.36 -4.66 5.97
CA ALA A 105 -12.50 -4.57 7.15
C ALA A 105 -13.29 -4.78 8.46
N ALA A 106 -14.47 -4.19 8.59
CA ALA A 106 -15.33 -4.35 9.75
C ALA A 106 -15.84 -5.81 9.91
N GLU A 107 -16.19 -6.47 8.80
CA GLU A 107 -16.59 -7.88 8.80
C GLU A 107 -15.46 -8.79 9.30
N HIS A 108 -14.23 -8.58 8.83
CA HIS A 108 -13.06 -9.34 9.29
C HIS A 108 -12.73 -9.06 10.76
N LYS A 109 -12.84 -7.81 11.23
CA LYS A 109 -12.71 -7.49 12.67
C LYS A 109 -13.75 -8.24 13.52
N LYS A 110 -14.99 -8.36 13.03
CA LYS A 110 -16.05 -9.12 13.71
C LYS A 110 -15.73 -10.62 13.75
N MET A 111 -15.22 -11.19 12.66
CA MET A 111 -14.80 -12.60 12.62
C MET A 111 -13.68 -12.88 13.62
N ALA A 112 -12.70 -11.97 13.74
CA ALA A 112 -11.63 -12.08 14.74
C ALA A 112 -12.20 -12.12 16.18
N GLN A 113 -13.13 -11.22 16.51
CA GLN A 113 -13.78 -11.20 17.82
C GLN A 113 -14.58 -12.48 18.12
N GLN A 114 -15.26 -13.02 17.12
CA GLN A 114 -16.03 -14.26 17.25
C GLN A 114 -15.13 -15.45 17.56
N LYS A 115 -13.99 -15.58 16.86
CA LYS A 115 -13.01 -16.64 17.11
C LYS A 115 -12.37 -16.52 18.50
N GLN A 116 -11.95 -15.32 18.91
CA GLN A 116 -11.44 -15.08 20.28
C GLN A 116 -12.44 -15.49 21.36
N GLY A 117 -13.73 -15.21 21.14
CA GLY A 117 -14.80 -15.61 22.05
C GLY A 117 -15.02 -17.13 22.11
N GLN A 118 -14.84 -17.84 20.99
CA GLN A 118 -14.94 -19.30 20.91
C GLN A 118 -13.76 -19.99 21.61
N ASP A 119 -12.54 -19.52 21.37
CA ASP A 119 -11.32 -20.06 21.99
C ASP A 119 -11.36 -19.95 23.53
N SER A 120 -12.02 -18.89 24.03
CA SER A 120 -12.21 -18.64 25.46
C SER A 120 -13.25 -19.56 26.12
N GLN A 121 -14.05 -20.29 25.35
CA GLN A 121 -15.19 -21.10 25.81
C GLN A 121 -14.94 -22.61 25.73
N GLN A 122 -13.82 -23.06 25.16
CA GLN A 122 -13.50 -24.47 25.02
C GLN A 122 -12.75 -24.99 26.27
N PRO A 123 -13.26 -25.98 27.02
CA PRO A 123 -12.52 -26.57 28.14
C PRO A 123 -11.32 -27.36 27.63
N GLN A 124 -10.16 -27.19 28.27
CA GLN A 124 -8.94 -27.96 28.00
C GLN A 124 -9.08 -29.43 28.40
#